data_AF-A0A257QKI0-F1
#
_entry.id   AF-A0A257QKI0-F1
#
_cell.length_a   1.000
_cell.length_b   1.000
_cell.length_c   1.000
_cell.angle_alpha   90.00
_cell.angle_beta   90.00
_cell.angle_gamma   90.00
#
_symmetry.space_group_name_H-M   'P 1'
#
loop_
_entity.id
_entity.type
_entity.pdbx_description
1 polymer ?
#
loop_
_entity_poly.entity_id
_entity_poly.type
_entity_poly.pdbx_seq_one_letter_code
_entity_poly.pdbx_strand_id
1 'polypeptide(L)' 'MQLKIYTSDGLSCREIECAQIPQFEGNRGIQAVRDTVLAYQANRRQGNACTKQRGEVSGTGKKPWRQKGTGRARAA' A
#
# COMPACT_ATOMS: atom_id res chain seq x y z
N MET A 1 -0.48 33.35 -10.03
CA MET A 1 -1.44 33.18 -11.16
C MET A 1 -2.78 33.74 -10.73
N GLN A 2 -3.47 34.51 -11.58
CA GLN A 2 -4.79 35.07 -11.25
C GLN A 2 -5.86 33.99 -11.41
N LEU A 3 -6.57 33.69 -10.32
CA LEU A 3 -7.66 32.72 -10.34
C LEU A 3 -8.99 33.46 -10.29
N LYS A 4 -9.86 33.16 -11.26
CA LYS A 4 -11.26 33.60 -11.27
C LYS A 4 -12.06 32.70 -10.36
N ILE A 5 -12.52 33.25 -9.24
CA ILE A 5 -13.38 32.56 -8.29
C ILE A 5 -14.81 32.92 -8.64
N TYR A 6 -15.61 31.91 -8.96
CA TYR A 6 -17.04 32.03 -9.20
C TYR A 6 -17.80 31.73 -7.90
N THR A 7 -18.92 32.42 -7.68
CA THR A 7 -19.91 32.04 -6.67
C THR A 7 -20.66 30.77 -7.09
N SER A 8 -21.39 30.11 -6.18
CA SER A 8 -22.13 28.86 -6.49
C SER A 8 -23.09 29.00 -7.68
N ASP A 9 -23.57 30.22 -7.90
CA ASP A 9 -24.51 30.57 -8.95
C ASP A 9 -23.83 30.88 -10.29
N GLY A 10 -22.49 30.90 -10.33
CA GLY A 10 -21.69 31.09 -11.54
C GLY A 10 -21.63 32.52 -12.10
N LEU A 11 -22.34 33.47 -11.48
CA LEU A 11 -22.58 34.80 -12.06
C LEU A 11 -21.52 35.85 -11.71
N SER A 12 -20.89 35.77 -10.55
CA SER A 12 -19.89 36.77 -10.12
C SER A 12 -18.49 36.19 -10.03
N CYS A 13 -17.55 36.81 -10.74
CA CYS A 13 -16.13 36.51 -10.70
C CYS A 13 -15.40 37.49 -9.79
N ARG A 14 -14.70 36.99 -8.77
CA ARG A 14 -13.64 37.75 -8.10
C ARG A 14 -12.29 37.22 -8.56
N GLU A 15 -11.39 38.11 -8.94
CA GLU A 15 -10.02 37.77 -9.28
C GLU A 15 -9.18 37.90 -8.02
N ILE A 16 -8.62 36.77 -7.56
CA ILE A 16 -7.71 36.74 -6.43
C ILE A 16 -6.33 36.32 -6.93
N GLU A 17 -5.32 37.11 -6.56
CA GLU A 17 -3.92 36.78 -6.80
C GLU A 17 -3.44 35.77 -5.76
N CYS A 18 -3.37 34.51 -6.16
CA CYS A 18 -2.76 33.47 -5.34
C CYS A 18 -1.24 33.56 -5.49
N ALA A 19 -0.59 34.20 -4.51
CA ALA A 19 0.86 34.40 -4.46
C ALA A 19 1.65 33.21 -3.91
N GLN A 20 1.00 32.23 -3.24
CA GLN A 20 1.69 31.20 -2.43
C GLN A 20 1.35 29.75 -2.82
N ILE A 21 1.09 29.48 -4.09
CA ILE A 21 1.05 28.08 -4.53
C ILE A 21 2.50 27.63 -4.68
N PRO A 22 2.97 26.60 -3.93
CA PRO A 22 4.33 26.10 -4.09
C PRO A 22 4.48 25.56 -5.52
N GLN A 23 5.25 26.27 -6.34
CA GLN A 23 5.61 25.83 -7.68
C GLN A 23 6.92 25.07 -7.59
N PHE A 24 6.93 23.83 -8.07
CA PHE A 24 8.14 23.03 -8.19
C PHE A 24 8.96 23.57 -9.37
N GLU A 25 10.18 24.03 -9.11
CA GLU A 25 11.09 24.50 -10.17
C GLU A 25 11.67 23.30 -10.95
N GLY A 26 11.21 23.13 -12.19
CA GLY A 26 11.74 22.13 -13.13
C GLY A 26 11.49 20.67 -12.68
N ASN A 27 12.48 19.79 -12.86
CA ASN A 27 12.40 18.36 -12.50
C ASN A 27 12.71 18.07 -11.02
N ARG A 28 13.02 19.09 -10.22
CA ARG A 28 13.39 18.88 -8.82
C ARG A 28 12.15 18.52 -8.01
N GLY A 29 12.18 17.35 -7.37
CA GLY A 29 11.13 16.88 -6.47
C GLY A 29 10.09 15.93 -7.08
N ILE A 30 10.12 15.65 -8.39
CA ILE A 30 9.20 14.68 -9.02
C ILE A 30 9.34 13.29 -8.35
N GLN A 31 10.57 12.88 -8.08
CA GLN A 31 10.86 11.61 -7.42
C GLN A 31 10.34 11.60 -5.97
N ALA A 32 10.53 12.68 -5.21
CA ALA A 32 10.01 12.81 -3.85
C ALA A 32 8.47 12.79 -3.80
N VAL A 33 7.80 13.44 -4.76
CA VAL A 33 6.33 13.40 -4.87
C VAL A 33 5.86 11.99 -5.17
N ARG A 34 6.48 11.30 -6.13
CA ARG A 34 6.15 9.91 -6.46
C ARG A 34 6.31 8.99 -5.25
N ASP A 35 7.43 9.09 -4.54
CA ASP A 35 7.72 8.27 -3.37
C ASP A 35 6.71 8.53 -2.25
N THR A 36 6.35 9.80 -2.03
CA THR A 36 5.37 10.19 -1.02
C THR A 36 3.99 9.62 -1.35
N VAL A 37 3.57 9.69 -2.62
CA VAL A 37 2.29 9.11 -3.08
C VAL A 37 2.29 7.59 -2.92
N LEU A 38 3.38 6.91 -3.28
CA LEU A 38 3.52 5.47 -3.13
C LEU A 38 3.47 5.05 -1.65
N ALA A 39 4.20 5.75 -0.78
CA ALA A 39 4.20 5.50 0.66
C ALA A 39 2.80 5.70 1.26
N TYR A 40 2.11 6.79 0.89
CA TYR A 40 0.74 7.05 1.34
C TYR A 40 -0.22 5.92 0.92
N GLN A 41 -0.16 5.49 -0.34
CA GLN A 41 -0.99 4.40 -0.85
C GLN A 41 -0.66 3.06 -0.18
N ALA A 42 0.62 2.78 0.07
CA ALA A 42 1.06 1.56 0.74
C ALA A 42 0.56 1.52 2.20
N ASN A 43 0.65 2.63 2.93
CA ASN A 43 0.23 2.75 4.32
C ASN A 43 -1.29 2.60 4.51
N ARG A 44 -2.09 2.86 3.46
CA ARG A 44 -3.55 2.64 3.50
C ARG A 44 -3.96 1.16 3.40
N ARG A 45 -3.03 0.25 3.11
CA ARG A 45 -3.34 -1.19 3.03
C ARG A 45 -3.50 -1.77 4.44
N GLN A 46 -4.57 -2.53 4.66
CA GLN A 46 -4.95 -3.02 5.99
C GLN A 46 -4.08 -4.17 6.52
N GLY A 47 -3.51 -5.02 5.65
CA GLY A 47 -2.60 -6.09 6.07
C GLY A 47 -3.24 -7.33 6.72
N ASN A 48 -4.55 -7.55 6.57
CA ASN A 48 -5.29 -8.63 7.26
C ASN A 48 -5.12 -10.04 6.65
N ALA A 49 -4.11 -10.27 5.82
CA ALA A 49 -3.89 -11.58 5.22
C ALA A 49 -3.03 -12.45 6.15
N CYS A 50 -3.52 -13.63 6.52
CA CYS A 50 -2.77 -14.62 7.28
C CYS A 50 -3.09 -16.05 6.79
N THR A 51 -2.08 -16.90 6.73
CA THR A 51 -2.20 -18.31 6.34
C THR A 51 -1.56 -19.19 7.40
N LYS A 52 -2.21 -20.31 7.72
CA LYS A 52 -1.69 -21.25 8.72
C LYS A 52 -0.35 -21.85 8.28
N GLN A 53 0.66 -21.76 9.14
CA GLN A 53 1.91 -22.50 9.01
C GLN A 53 1.73 -23.97 9.41
N ARG A 54 2.70 -24.83 9.11
CA ARG A 54 2.65 -26.28 9.42
C ARG A 54 2.30 -26.58 10.89
N GLY A 55 2.73 -25.75 11.83
CA GLY A 55 2.45 -25.92 13.27
C GLY A 55 1.10 -25.36 13.74
N GLU A 56 0.46 -24.51 12.95
CA GLU A 56 -0.85 -23.91 13.28
C GLU A 56 -2.01 -24.74 12.74
N VAL A 57 -1.71 -25.71 11.86
CA VAL A 57 -2.68 -26.69 11.35
C VAL A 57 -2.97 -27.71 12.45
N SER A 58 -4.26 -28.00 12.66
CA SER A 58 -4.69 -29.06 13.57
C SER A 58 -4.21 -30.41 13.04
N GLY A 59 -3.34 -31.08 13.79
CA GLY A 59 -2.71 -32.33 13.42
C GLY A 59 -1.70 -32.79 14.47
N THR A 60 -1.06 -33.92 14.21
CA THR A 60 -0.03 -34.48 15.09
C THR A 60 1.35 -34.28 14.47
N GLY A 61 2.32 -33.82 15.27
CA GLY A 61 3.74 -33.80 14.87
C GLY A 61 4.45 -35.15 14.99
N LYS A 62 3.72 -36.22 15.35
CA LYS A 62 4.28 -37.56 15.49
C LYS A 62 4.51 -38.18 14.12
N LYS A 63 5.72 -38.71 13.94
CA LYS A 63 6.10 -39.45 12.74
C LYS A 63 5.06 -40.57 12.45
N PRO A 64 4.44 -40.60 11.26
CA PRO A 64 3.38 -41.56 10.97
C PRO A 64 3.83 -43.02 10.93
N TRP A 65 5.10 -43.28 10.55
CA TRP A 65 5.67 -44.64 10.51
C TRP A 65 7.18 -44.66 10.80
N ARG A 66 7.71 -45.85 11.12
CA ARG A 66 9.15 -46.07 11.38
C ARG A 66 9.99 -45.70 10.16
N GLN A 67 11.23 -45.26 10.40
CA GLN A 67 12.14 -44.77 9.35
C GLN A 67 12.49 -45.83 8.28
N LYS A 68 12.50 -47.11 8.64
CA LYS A 68 12.82 -48.25 7.77
C LYS A 68 11.87 -49.42 8.09
N GLY A 69 11.79 -50.38 7.16
CA GLY A 69 11.03 -51.63 7.34
C GLY A 69 9.57 -51.58 6.90
N THR A 70 9.09 -50.44 6.37
CA THR A 70 7.68 -50.24 5.97
C THR A 70 7.45 -50.25 4.47
N GLY A 71 8.51 -50.27 3.64
CA GLY A 71 8.43 -50.23 2.17
C GLY A 71 7.91 -48.90 1.57
N ARG A 72 7.41 -47.98 2.39
CA ARG A 72 6.90 -46.66 2.00
C ARG A 72 8.03 -45.61 1.93
N ALA A 73 7.76 -44.52 1.21
CA ALA A 73 8.60 -43.32 1.26
C ALA A 73 8.74 -42.78 2.70
N ARG A 74 9.82 -42.05 2.99
CA ARG A 74 10.04 -41.49 4.32
C ARG A 74 9.14 -40.27 4.53
N ALA A 75 8.31 -40.31 5.57
CA ALA A 75 7.61 -39.12 6.07
C ALA A 75 8.39 -38.52 7.25
N ALA A 76 8.45 -37.19 7.29
CA ALA A 76 9.01 -36.41 8.39
C ALA A 76 8.02 -36.35 9.57
#